data_AF-A0A1W9XIJ0-F1
#
_entry.id   AF-A0A1W9XIJ0-F1
#
_cell.length_a   1.000
_cell.length_b   1.000
_cell.length_c   1.000
_cell.angle_alpha   90.00
_cell.angle_beta   90.00
_cell.angle_gamma   90.00
#
_symmetry.space_group_name_H-M   'P 1'
#
loop_
_entity.id
_entity.type
_entity.pdbx_description
1 polymer ?
#
loop_
_entity_poly.entity_id
_entity_poly.type
_entity_poly.pdbx_seq_one_letter_code
_entity_poly.pdbx_strand_id
1 'polypeptide(L)'
;MRSVSWGPGFSGKRNLRKIKRTMRKRRWTRRTQMPMQYELQLAETVSGAGFFGCVPAEDRMFSEWLDYLREHPNDEFMHKHLLNVIAVLSADRMQHLIETAMPDDKVVLALLYEACLSYDKFAELQNDFQNPAALSAHTPLIQISSHFLGDQAIHFQWIQLFAQNILGHQPLPLPDATDLPPLFPKADTGHFPVHVRDIHKDMAGKEFPKAAHRPSPEETAQTALERLESVGVISGEEMRHVASLSPNALLREWHVRVSVKNGRHDYSFSGPQTSYGRGLSIESARAAYHMEMVERCSSFASVGEEGVLNYTSEYPLRHARYGELLEENVSALNPNHLLLETPYENDPLYWMEAEEHGRDGHQPILIPAQCVFLFCNLDEVALFSGLGSTGLASGNTLTEAKVSALLEVIERDAESTTFYDPGKCFRLEANDSQVAALLADYREKGIHVRFQDMSSFGLPCYRCFVVGPQGQIIKGTGAHLDGRRAVLSAMTETTYPYPHGPASRPGLDGLPLIRFEDLPDYASDNVNQDLAILEGLLLSNGYSSIYVNLTRRDLDIPVVRAIVPGLELMADFDRFSRVSPRLFSNYLEMTQQGR
;
A
#
# COMPACT_ATOMS: atom_id res chain seq x y z
N MET A 1 -47.49 39.66 -34.93
CA MET A 1 -48.80 40.14 -35.46
C MET A 1 -49.79 38.99 -35.42
N ARG A 2 -51.07 39.23 -35.05
CA ARG A 2 -52.19 38.25 -34.90
C ARG A 2 -51.96 37.23 -33.73
N SER A 3 -52.71 37.10 -32.62
CA SER A 3 -53.97 37.68 -32.08
C SER A 3 -55.26 37.27 -32.82
N VAL A 4 -56.40 36.86 -32.21
CA VAL A 4 -56.95 36.92 -30.81
C VAL A 4 -57.82 35.66 -30.53
N SER A 5 -57.96 35.10 -29.30
CA SER A 5 -59.22 35.09 -28.50
C SER A 5 -59.21 34.25 -27.20
N TRP A 6 -60.20 34.49 -26.31
CA TRP A 6 -60.28 34.07 -24.90
C TRP A 6 -61.65 33.46 -24.50
N GLY A 7 -61.62 32.44 -23.62
CA GLY A 7 -62.65 32.14 -22.59
C GLY A 7 -63.93 31.37 -23.01
N PRO A 8 -64.84 31.05 -22.06
CA PRO A 8 -64.76 31.21 -20.61
C PRO A 8 -65.06 29.92 -19.79
N GLY A 9 -64.90 29.99 -18.47
CA GLY A 9 -64.78 28.84 -17.56
C GLY A 9 -66.05 28.12 -17.09
N PHE A 10 -65.86 27.17 -16.15
CA PHE A 10 -66.92 26.65 -15.28
C PHE A 10 -66.37 26.33 -13.88
N SER A 11 -67.17 26.61 -12.85
CA SER A 11 -66.80 26.50 -11.43
C SER A 11 -67.42 25.28 -10.74
N GLY A 12 -66.71 24.63 -9.80
CA GLY A 12 -67.27 23.58 -8.95
C GLY A 12 -66.48 23.35 -7.65
N LYS A 13 -67.10 23.65 -6.50
CA LYS A 13 -66.49 23.48 -5.15
C LYS A 13 -66.73 22.07 -4.58
N ARG A 14 -65.98 21.77 -3.50
CA ARG A 14 -66.06 20.63 -2.52
C ARG A 14 -65.05 19.50 -2.83
N ASN A 15 -64.38 18.87 -1.86
CA ASN A 15 -64.59 18.90 -0.41
C ASN A 15 -63.28 18.69 0.38
N LEU A 16 -63.08 19.46 1.45
CA LEU A 16 -62.07 19.18 2.48
C LEU A 16 -62.59 18.13 3.47
N ARG A 17 -61.66 17.30 4.00
CA ARG A 17 -61.76 16.30 5.10
C ARG A 17 -61.82 14.83 4.70
N LYS A 18 -60.63 14.19 4.69
CA LYS A 18 -60.38 12.91 5.37
C LYS A 18 -58.89 12.75 5.69
N ILE A 19 -58.49 13.29 6.84
CA ILE A 19 -57.19 12.98 7.47
C ILE A 19 -57.35 11.70 8.30
N LYS A 20 -56.31 10.85 8.27
CA LYS A 20 -56.02 9.62 9.05
C LYS A 20 -56.15 8.28 8.31
N ARG A 21 -55.08 7.49 8.48
CA ARG A 21 -54.89 6.05 8.19
C ARG A 21 -54.88 5.60 6.72
N THR A 22 -53.75 5.85 6.07
CA THR A 22 -53.04 4.77 5.37
C THR A 22 -51.52 4.97 5.41
N MET A 23 -50.87 4.49 6.47
CA MET A 23 -49.49 4.02 6.37
C MET A 23 -49.51 2.80 5.44
N ARG A 24 -49.48 3.02 4.13
CA ARG A 24 -49.46 1.95 3.14
C ARG A 24 -48.01 1.73 2.78
N LYS A 25 -47.43 0.68 3.39
CA LYS A 25 -46.09 0.16 3.11
C LYS A 25 -45.77 0.34 1.62
N ARG A 26 -44.81 1.20 1.27
CA ARG A 26 -44.11 1.11 -0.01
C ARG A 26 -43.30 -0.18 0.05
N ARG A 27 -43.98 -1.28 -0.26
CA ARG A 27 -43.35 -2.57 -0.53
C ARG A 27 -42.62 -2.36 -1.84
N TRP A 28 -41.38 -1.89 -1.74
CA TRP A 28 -40.45 -1.90 -2.87
C TRP A 28 -40.45 -3.34 -3.37
N THR A 29 -41.04 -3.54 -4.54
CA THR A 29 -40.72 -4.70 -5.35
C THR A 29 -39.23 -4.62 -5.57
N ARG A 30 -38.48 -5.63 -5.12
CA ARG A 30 -37.09 -5.83 -5.53
C ARG A 30 -37.08 -5.82 -7.06
N ARG A 31 -36.77 -4.67 -7.67
CA ARG A 31 -35.98 -4.67 -8.89
C ARG A 31 -34.74 -5.49 -8.53
N THR A 32 -34.34 -6.39 -9.41
CA THR A 32 -32.98 -6.90 -9.39
C THR A 32 -32.08 -5.68 -9.53
N GLN A 33 -31.56 -5.20 -8.40
CA GLN A 33 -30.64 -4.08 -8.31
C GLN A 33 -29.38 -4.60 -8.98
N MET A 34 -28.98 -3.98 -10.10
CA MET A 34 -27.75 -4.40 -10.76
C MET A 34 -26.58 -4.09 -9.81
N PRO A 35 -25.52 -4.92 -9.79
CA PRO A 35 -24.34 -4.66 -8.98
C PRO A 35 -23.80 -3.26 -9.25
N MET A 36 -23.34 -2.56 -8.21
CA MET A 36 -22.74 -1.24 -8.37
C MET A 36 -21.53 -1.33 -9.31
N GLN A 37 -21.38 -0.37 -10.21
CA GLN A 37 -20.27 -0.33 -11.16
C GLN A 37 -19.33 0.80 -10.76
N TYR A 38 -18.07 0.46 -10.52
CA TYR A 38 -16.99 1.41 -10.26
C TYR A 38 -15.96 1.37 -11.40
N GLU A 39 -15.33 2.51 -11.66
CA GLU A 39 -14.13 2.61 -12.50
C GLU A 39 -12.92 2.91 -11.62
N LEU A 40 -11.81 2.20 -11.88
CA LEU A 40 -10.52 2.49 -11.27
C LEU A 40 -9.85 3.61 -12.08
N GLN A 41 -9.80 4.82 -11.52
CA GLN A 41 -9.27 6.02 -12.18
C GLN A 41 -8.00 6.52 -11.48
N LEU A 42 -7.04 7.04 -12.26
CA LEU A 42 -5.84 7.66 -11.73
C LEU A 42 -6.19 9.02 -11.11
N ALA A 43 -5.99 9.17 -9.80
CA ALA A 43 -6.27 10.39 -9.06
C ALA A 43 -5.06 11.36 -9.06
N GLU A 44 -3.85 10.84 -8.80
CA GLU A 44 -2.61 11.62 -8.74
C GLU A 44 -1.40 10.78 -9.17
N THR A 45 -0.26 11.41 -9.44
CA THR A 45 1.03 10.72 -9.62
C THR A 45 2.11 11.44 -8.83
N VAL A 46 2.71 10.77 -7.85
CA VAL A 46 3.74 11.32 -6.95
C VAL A 46 5.02 10.48 -7.09
N SER A 47 6.17 11.12 -7.30
CA SER A 47 7.50 10.47 -7.42
C SER A 47 7.63 9.37 -8.51
N GLY A 48 6.65 9.26 -9.42
CA GLY A 48 6.58 8.22 -10.45
C GLY A 48 5.60 7.07 -10.13
N ALA A 49 5.00 7.04 -8.93
CA ALA A 49 3.93 6.13 -8.57
C ALA A 49 2.55 6.77 -8.82
N GLY A 50 1.64 6.01 -9.44
CA GLY A 50 0.26 6.44 -9.70
C GLY A 50 -0.67 6.05 -8.56
N PHE A 51 -1.40 7.02 -8.00
CA PHE A 51 -2.41 6.79 -6.97
C PHE A 51 -3.77 6.68 -7.64
N PHE A 52 -4.41 5.51 -7.54
CA PHE A 52 -5.71 5.23 -8.14
C PHE A 52 -6.83 5.23 -7.08
N GLY A 53 -8.05 5.55 -7.51
CA GLY A 53 -9.25 5.45 -6.71
C GLY A 53 -10.42 4.88 -7.50
N CYS A 54 -11.32 4.17 -6.83
CA CYS A 54 -12.55 3.67 -7.42
C CYS A 54 -13.65 4.75 -7.32
N VAL A 55 -14.29 5.09 -8.45
CA VAL A 55 -15.41 6.04 -8.52
C VAL A 55 -16.60 5.40 -9.24
N PRO A 56 -17.86 5.73 -8.93
CA PRO A 56 -19.02 5.18 -9.63
C PRO A 56 -18.94 5.46 -11.14
N ALA A 57 -19.20 4.43 -11.95
CA ALA A 57 -19.21 4.51 -13.41
C ALA A 57 -20.48 5.18 -13.97
N GLU A 58 -21.53 5.26 -13.16
CA GLU A 58 -22.79 5.94 -13.49
C GLU A 58 -22.79 7.38 -12.96
N ASP A 59 -23.46 8.29 -13.67
CA ASP A 59 -23.82 9.61 -13.14
C ASP A 59 -25.25 9.54 -12.57
N ARG A 60 -25.39 9.83 -11.26
CA ARG A 60 -26.67 9.86 -10.53
C ARG A 60 -26.72 11.08 -9.61
N MET A 61 -27.92 11.44 -9.15
CA MET A 61 -28.06 12.58 -8.24
C MET A 61 -27.38 12.29 -6.90
N PHE A 62 -26.74 13.31 -6.31
CA PHE A 62 -26.08 13.22 -4.99
C PHE A 62 -26.98 12.59 -3.89
N SER A 63 -28.28 12.86 -3.91
CA SER A 63 -29.24 12.23 -2.99
C SER A 63 -29.38 10.72 -3.16
N GLU A 64 -29.25 10.20 -4.39
CA GLU A 64 -29.31 8.77 -4.69
C GLU A 64 -28.04 8.05 -4.21
N TRP A 65 -26.89 8.73 -4.22
CA TRP A 65 -25.66 8.23 -3.62
C TRP A 65 -25.69 8.23 -2.10
N LEU A 66 -26.28 9.25 -1.47
CA LEU A 66 -26.54 9.22 -0.02
C LEU A 66 -27.50 8.09 0.36
N ASP A 67 -28.55 7.84 -0.44
CA ASP A 67 -29.45 6.69 -0.24
C ASP A 67 -28.71 5.35 -0.38
N TYR A 68 -27.81 5.21 -1.36
CA TYR A 68 -26.97 4.02 -1.50
C TYR A 68 -26.01 3.83 -0.32
N LEU A 69 -25.30 4.88 0.12
CA LEU A 69 -24.39 4.80 1.26
C LEU A 69 -25.11 4.45 2.57
N ARG A 70 -26.35 4.90 2.79
CA ARG A 70 -27.18 4.47 3.93
C ARG A 70 -27.47 2.96 3.92
N GLU A 71 -27.61 2.36 2.74
CA GLU A 71 -27.78 0.91 2.57
C GLU A 71 -26.44 0.15 2.67
N HIS A 72 -25.32 0.80 2.34
CA HIS A 72 -23.96 0.23 2.27
C HIS A 72 -22.95 1.12 3.03
N PRO A 73 -23.10 1.31 4.36
CA PRO A 73 -22.32 2.31 5.12
C PRO A 73 -20.85 1.94 5.31
N ASN A 74 -20.44 0.74 4.85
CA ASN A 74 -19.05 0.28 4.85
C ASN A 74 -18.42 0.37 3.45
N ASP A 75 -19.14 0.85 2.41
CA ASP A 75 -18.59 0.98 1.06
C ASP A 75 -17.61 2.15 0.98
N GLU A 76 -16.33 1.82 1.16
CA GLU A 76 -15.22 2.78 1.17
C GLU A 76 -15.14 3.58 -0.13
N PHE A 77 -15.45 2.95 -1.27
CA PHE A 77 -15.38 3.60 -2.59
C PHE A 77 -16.47 4.64 -2.76
N MET A 78 -17.73 4.30 -2.41
CA MET A 78 -18.81 5.29 -2.40
C MET A 78 -18.53 6.43 -1.43
N HIS A 79 -18.01 6.10 -0.24
CA HIS A 79 -17.75 7.08 0.82
C HIS A 79 -16.65 8.07 0.40
N LYS A 80 -15.51 7.58 -0.12
CA LYS A 80 -14.44 8.41 -0.69
C LYS A 80 -14.91 9.23 -1.91
N HIS A 81 -15.75 8.66 -2.79
CA HIS A 81 -16.37 9.42 -3.89
C HIS A 81 -17.24 10.57 -3.37
N LEU A 82 -18.08 10.32 -2.36
CA LEU A 82 -18.96 11.34 -1.79
C LEU A 82 -18.21 12.45 -1.07
N LEU A 83 -17.08 12.16 -0.41
CA LEU A 83 -16.18 13.20 0.12
C LEU A 83 -15.70 14.14 -1.00
N ASN A 84 -15.31 13.60 -2.16
CA ASN A 84 -14.90 14.40 -3.32
C ASN A 84 -16.07 15.21 -3.93
N VAL A 85 -17.30 14.69 -3.92
CA VAL A 85 -18.49 15.45 -4.34
C VAL A 85 -18.84 16.56 -3.34
N ILE A 86 -18.67 16.32 -2.04
CA ILE A 86 -18.85 17.34 -0.99
C ILE A 86 -17.76 18.42 -1.07
N ALA A 87 -16.54 18.06 -1.49
CA ALA A 87 -15.41 18.97 -1.68
C ALA A 87 -15.71 20.17 -2.58
N VAL A 88 -16.70 20.09 -3.49
CA VAL A 88 -17.10 21.21 -4.37
C VAL A 88 -18.33 21.99 -3.91
N LEU A 89 -18.96 21.63 -2.78
CA LEU A 89 -20.13 22.33 -2.23
C LEU A 89 -19.75 23.66 -1.54
N SER A 90 -20.73 24.56 -1.38
CA SER A 90 -20.59 25.78 -0.55
C SER A 90 -20.85 25.45 0.93
N ALA A 91 -20.30 26.28 1.84
CA ALA A 91 -20.51 26.13 3.28
C ALA A 91 -22.01 26.16 3.65
N ASP A 92 -22.81 27.05 3.06
CA ASP A 92 -24.27 27.10 3.29
C ASP A 92 -24.98 25.78 2.94
N ARG A 93 -24.55 25.11 1.85
CA ARG A 93 -25.10 23.80 1.45
C ARG A 93 -24.66 22.71 2.41
N MET A 94 -23.40 22.76 2.86
CA MET A 94 -22.84 21.84 3.83
C MET A 94 -23.58 21.93 5.17
N GLN A 95 -23.78 23.15 5.69
CA GLN A 95 -24.54 23.38 6.92
C GLN A 95 -25.98 22.89 6.81
N HIS A 96 -26.67 23.17 5.70
CA HIS A 96 -28.03 22.67 5.49
C HIS A 96 -28.12 21.13 5.45
N LEU A 97 -27.11 20.45 4.90
CA LEU A 97 -27.02 18.99 4.94
C LEU A 97 -26.81 18.47 6.37
N ILE A 98 -25.95 19.13 7.16
CA ILE A 98 -25.72 18.82 8.57
C ILE A 98 -27.02 18.96 9.37
N GLU A 99 -27.70 20.11 9.29
CA GLU A 99 -29.00 20.37 9.93
C GLU A 99 -30.06 19.30 9.57
N THR A 100 -30.07 18.86 8.31
CA THR A 100 -31.05 17.87 7.80
C THR A 100 -30.74 16.46 8.29
N ALA A 101 -29.46 16.09 8.41
CA ALA A 101 -29.01 14.76 8.85
C ALA A 101 -29.02 14.60 10.38
N MET A 102 -28.80 15.70 11.12
CA MET A 102 -28.62 15.72 12.58
C MET A 102 -29.65 14.93 13.42
N PRO A 103 -30.96 14.87 13.06
CA PRO A 103 -31.94 14.17 13.89
C PRO A 103 -31.70 12.66 14.03
N ASP A 104 -31.36 11.96 12.93
CA ASP A 104 -31.40 10.48 12.88
C ASP A 104 -30.37 9.84 11.92
N ASP A 105 -29.68 10.60 11.05
CA ASP A 105 -28.90 10.05 9.92
C ASP A 105 -27.38 10.03 10.18
N LYS A 106 -26.96 9.08 11.02
CA LYS A 106 -25.57 8.99 11.49
C LYS A 106 -24.54 8.67 10.40
N VAL A 107 -24.93 7.94 9.35
CA VAL A 107 -24.03 7.59 8.24
C VAL A 107 -23.67 8.86 7.46
N VAL A 108 -24.68 9.67 7.12
CA VAL A 108 -24.44 10.95 6.45
C VAL A 108 -23.77 11.96 7.38
N LEU A 109 -24.06 11.96 8.68
CA LEU A 109 -23.30 12.79 9.64
C LEU A 109 -21.83 12.41 9.72
N ALA A 110 -21.46 11.12 9.67
CA ALA A 110 -20.07 10.69 9.68
C ALA A 110 -19.32 11.19 8.44
N LEU A 111 -19.89 10.96 7.25
CA LEU A 111 -19.41 11.49 5.97
C LEU A 111 -19.26 13.03 5.99
N LEU A 112 -20.24 13.75 6.52
CA LEU A 112 -20.21 15.21 6.60
C LEU A 112 -19.13 15.70 7.58
N TYR A 113 -18.97 15.03 8.73
CA TYR A 113 -17.94 15.37 9.71
C TYR A 113 -16.52 15.16 9.15
N GLU A 114 -16.29 14.07 8.42
CA GLU A 114 -15.01 13.82 7.74
C GLU A 114 -14.72 14.83 6.64
N ALA A 115 -15.74 15.33 5.92
CA ALA A 115 -15.55 16.45 5.00
C ALA A 115 -15.18 17.75 5.75
N CYS A 116 -15.71 17.99 6.96
CA CYS A 116 -15.30 19.09 7.82
C CYS A 116 -13.87 18.93 8.38
N LEU A 117 -13.37 17.69 8.48
CA LEU A 117 -11.99 17.37 8.85
C LEU A 117 -11.01 17.40 7.64
N SER A 118 -11.50 17.18 6.42
CA SER A 118 -10.67 17.11 5.20
C SER A 118 -10.55 18.43 4.43
N TYR A 119 -11.47 19.38 4.62
CA TYR A 119 -11.49 20.61 3.83
C TYR A 119 -11.64 21.86 4.72
N ASP A 120 -10.60 22.69 4.78
CA ASP A 120 -10.51 23.89 5.65
C ASP A 120 -11.74 24.80 5.59
N LYS A 121 -12.35 24.95 4.40
CA LYS A 121 -13.57 25.76 4.18
C LYS A 121 -14.82 25.26 4.93
N PHE A 122 -14.77 24.07 5.52
CA PHE A 122 -15.83 23.47 6.32
C PHE A 122 -15.41 23.29 7.80
N ALA A 123 -14.19 23.67 8.19
CA ALA A 123 -13.66 23.41 9.53
C ALA A 123 -14.49 24.06 10.65
N GLU A 124 -15.04 25.25 10.44
CA GLU A 124 -15.91 25.90 11.44
C GLU A 124 -17.20 25.11 11.74
N LEU A 125 -17.69 24.31 10.78
CA LEU A 125 -18.92 23.50 10.92
C LEU A 125 -18.72 22.27 11.81
N GLN A 126 -17.48 21.93 12.20
CA GLN A 126 -17.23 20.86 13.18
C GLN A 126 -17.95 21.13 14.52
N ASN A 127 -18.16 22.41 14.87
CA ASN A 127 -18.85 22.83 16.09
C ASN A 127 -20.35 22.52 16.10
N ASP A 128 -20.96 22.25 14.94
CA ASP A 128 -22.39 21.95 14.84
C ASP A 128 -22.71 20.50 15.23
N PHE A 129 -21.70 19.62 15.35
CA PHE A 129 -21.89 18.19 15.62
C PHE A 129 -21.97 17.86 17.12
N GLN A 130 -22.96 17.05 17.49
CA GLN A 130 -23.13 16.53 18.85
C GLN A 130 -22.43 15.17 19.01
N ASN A 131 -21.45 15.11 19.91
CA ASN A 131 -20.62 13.90 20.15
C ASN A 131 -20.01 13.27 18.87
N PRO A 132 -19.26 14.05 18.06
CA PRO A 132 -18.71 13.57 16.78
C PRO A 132 -17.81 12.32 16.88
N ALA A 133 -17.18 12.06 18.03
CA ALA A 133 -16.38 10.85 18.24
C ALA A 133 -17.20 9.56 18.06
N ALA A 134 -18.50 9.56 18.41
CA ALA A 134 -19.37 8.39 18.22
C ALA A 134 -19.81 8.16 16.76
N LEU A 135 -19.39 9.02 15.82
CA LEU A 135 -19.63 8.81 14.39
C LEU A 135 -18.62 7.85 13.75
N SER A 136 -17.51 7.51 14.41
CA SER A 136 -16.54 6.50 13.92
C SER A 136 -17.21 5.14 13.68
N ALA A 137 -18.19 4.76 14.49
CA ALA A 137 -18.99 3.53 14.33
C ALA A 137 -19.98 3.56 13.14
N HIS A 138 -19.92 4.60 12.30
CA HIS A 138 -20.86 4.85 11.19
C HIS A 138 -20.16 5.29 9.88
N THR A 139 -18.85 5.02 9.76
CA THR A 139 -17.99 5.25 8.59
C THR A 139 -17.06 4.02 8.43
N PRO A 140 -16.62 3.65 7.21
CA PRO A 140 -15.56 2.66 7.06
C PRO A 140 -14.17 3.26 7.31
N LEU A 141 -14.03 4.59 7.29
CA LEU A 141 -12.72 5.26 7.30
C LEU A 141 -12.18 5.45 8.73
N ILE A 142 -10.87 5.27 8.88
CA ILE A 142 -10.14 5.55 10.13
C ILE A 142 -10.13 7.04 10.52
N GLN A 143 -10.62 7.95 9.66
CA GLN A 143 -10.39 9.38 9.76
C GLN A 143 -10.96 10.01 11.04
N ILE A 144 -12.19 9.65 11.43
CA ILE A 144 -12.80 10.15 12.69
C ILE A 144 -12.01 9.63 13.89
N SER A 145 -11.69 8.33 13.91
CA SER A 145 -10.98 7.68 15.00
C SER A 145 -9.58 8.28 15.18
N SER A 146 -8.81 8.45 14.10
CA SER A 146 -7.49 9.09 14.11
C SER A 146 -7.54 10.53 14.63
N HIS A 147 -8.56 11.31 14.25
CA HIS A 147 -8.75 12.68 14.75
C HIS A 147 -8.96 12.75 16.27
N PHE A 148 -9.62 11.75 16.88
CA PHE A 148 -9.88 11.71 18.32
C PHE A 148 -8.77 11.02 19.15
N LEU A 149 -7.70 10.51 18.53
CA LEU A 149 -6.51 10.08 19.24
C LEU A 149 -5.77 11.29 19.82
N GLY A 150 -5.73 11.40 21.15
CA GLY A 150 -5.22 12.58 21.87
C GLY A 150 -3.74 12.92 21.65
N ASP A 151 -2.98 12.05 21.00
CA ASP A 151 -1.58 12.22 20.64
C ASP A 151 -1.32 12.35 19.12
N GLN A 152 -2.36 12.22 18.27
CA GLN A 152 -2.19 12.19 16.81
C GLN A 152 -1.53 13.45 16.25
N ALA A 153 -1.88 14.62 16.78
CA ALA A 153 -1.27 15.88 16.38
C ALA A 153 0.25 15.90 16.61
N ILE A 154 0.72 15.27 17.70
CA ILE A 154 2.14 15.16 18.04
C ILE A 154 2.82 14.13 17.12
N HIS A 155 2.19 12.97 16.89
CA HIS A 155 2.68 11.98 15.92
C HIS A 155 2.85 12.58 14.52
N PHE A 156 1.85 13.33 14.03
CA PHE A 156 1.91 13.98 12.72
C PHE A 156 3.02 15.04 12.63
N GLN A 157 3.21 15.86 13.67
CA GLN A 157 4.33 16.83 13.72
C GLN A 157 5.70 16.14 13.62
N TRP A 158 5.89 15.02 14.33
CA TRP A 158 7.12 14.23 14.19
C TRP A 158 7.26 13.57 12.81
N ILE A 159 6.19 13.03 12.23
CA ILE A 159 6.20 12.49 10.87
C ILE A 159 6.58 13.56 9.85
N GLN A 160 6.05 14.79 9.96
CA GLN A 160 6.44 15.91 9.08
C GLN A 160 7.94 16.23 9.18
N LEU A 161 8.51 16.20 10.39
CA LEU A 161 9.94 16.41 10.61
C LEU A 161 10.79 15.26 10.02
N PHE A 162 10.36 14.01 10.23
CA PHE A 162 11.07 12.84 9.74
C PHE A 162 11.00 12.69 8.21
N ALA A 163 9.86 13.04 7.59
CA ALA A 163 9.69 13.10 6.14
C ALA A 163 10.66 14.09 5.47
N GLN A 164 10.92 15.25 6.09
CA GLN A 164 11.89 16.23 5.58
C GLN A 164 13.31 15.65 5.47
N ASN A 165 13.68 14.72 6.35
CA ASN A 165 14.95 14.00 6.25
C ASN A 165 14.87 12.78 5.33
N ILE A 166 13.92 11.85 5.53
CA ILE A 166 13.83 10.57 4.80
C ILE A 166 13.50 10.77 3.31
N LEU A 167 12.73 11.80 2.97
CA LEU A 167 12.37 12.14 1.59
C LEU A 167 13.17 13.34 1.06
N GLY A 168 13.37 14.36 1.89
CA GLY A 168 13.99 15.63 1.49
C GLY A 168 15.51 15.75 1.76
N HIS A 169 16.13 14.78 2.43
CA HIS A 169 17.54 14.79 2.85
C HIS A 169 17.93 16.00 3.72
N GLN A 170 16.96 16.64 4.39
CA GLN A 170 17.23 17.74 5.32
C GLN A 170 17.87 17.21 6.62
N PRO A 171 18.80 17.95 7.26
CA PRO A 171 19.37 17.54 8.55
C PRO A 171 18.30 17.43 9.64
N LEU A 172 18.41 16.43 10.49
CA LEU A 172 17.57 16.29 11.67
C LEU A 172 18.05 17.24 12.80
N PRO A 173 17.13 17.95 13.49
CA PRO A 173 17.47 18.65 14.73
C PRO A 173 17.74 17.66 15.86
N LEU A 174 18.50 18.11 16.87
CA LEU A 174 18.62 17.38 18.15
C LEU A 174 17.28 17.35 18.89
N PRO A 175 17.00 16.34 19.74
CA PRO A 175 15.73 16.23 20.48
C PRO A 175 15.38 17.50 21.27
N ASP A 176 16.39 18.08 21.94
CA ASP A 176 16.26 19.31 22.75
C ASP A 176 16.01 20.59 21.91
N ALA A 177 16.03 20.49 20.58
CA ALA A 177 15.88 21.60 19.62
C ALA A 177 14.69 21.45 18.66
N THR A 178 13.78 20.49 18.93
CA THR A 178 12.57 20.28 18.13
C THR A 178 11.37 21.10 18.59
N ASP A 179 11.37 21.57 19.85
CA ASP A 179 10.20 22.06 20.58
C ASP A 179 9.01 21.06 20.65
N LEU A 180 9.20 19.80 20.23
CA LEU A 180 8.18 18.75 20.25
C LEU A 180 8.32 17.86 21.50
N PRO A 181 7.21 17.45 22.14
CA PRO A 181 7.25 16.50 23.24
C PRO A 181 7.71 15.11 22.74
N PRO A 182 8.53 14.38 23.50
CA PRO A 182 9.01 13.06 23.10
C PRO A 182 7.87 12.03 23.12
N LEU A 183 7.71 11.28 22.04
CA LEU A 183 6.66 10.25 21.92
C LEU A 183 6.93 9.04 22.81
N PHE A 184 8.17 8.56 22.84
CA PHE A 184 8.56 7.38 23.60
C PHE A 184 9.58 7.76 24.67
N PRO A 185 9.22 7.75 25.98
CA PRO A 185 10.07 8.27 27.05
C PRO A 185 11.31 7.42 27.37
N LYS A 186 11.46 6.27 26.70
CA LYS A 186 12.68 5.46 26.66
C LYS A 186 12.81 4.86 25.26
N ALA A 187 13.97 5.00 24.63
CA ALA A 187 14.37 4.11 23.55
C ALA A 187 14.64 2.72 24.14
N ASP A 188 14.28 1.65 23.42
CA ASP A 188 14.61 0.28 23.84
C ASP A 188 16.04 -0.07 23.43
N THR A 189 17.01 0.60 24.06
CA THR A 189 18.45 0.48 23.76
C THR A 189 19.06 -0.85 24.23
N GLY A 190 18.23 -1.85 24.57
CA GLY A 190 18.65 -3.12 25.16
C GLY A 190 18.76 -4.28 24.17
N HIS A 191 18.10 -4.20 23.01
CA HIS A 191 18.09 -5.28 22.03
C HIS A 191 19.13 -5.07 20.93
N PHE A 192 20.23 -5.81 20.99
CA PHE A 192 21.17 -5.89 19.87
C PHE A 192 20.60 -6.87 18.82
N PRO A 193 20.30 -6.42 17.60
CA PRO A 193 19.70 -7.28 16.58
C PRO A 193 20.64 -8.42 16.18
N VAL A 194 20.07 -9.61 15.96
CA VAL A 194 20.79 -10.74 15.37
C VAL A 194 21.04 -10.45 13.89
N HIS A 195 22.30 -10.54 13.47
CA HIS A 195 22.73 -10.13 12.14
C HIS A 195 22.67 -11.31 11.15
N VAL A 196 22.23 -11.05 9.91
CA VAL A 196 22.13 -12.08 8.85
C VAL A 196 23.41 -12.92 8.65
N ARG A 197 24.60 -12.32 8.85
CA ARG A 197 25.89 -13.02 8.71
C ARG A 197 26.05 -14.18 9.69
N ASP A 198 25.38 -14.12 10.83
CA ASP A 198 25.49 -15.11 11.90
C ASP A 198 24.47 -16.24 11.65
N ILE A 199 23.26 -15.90 11.19
CA ILE A 199 22.29 -16.88 10.63
C ILE A 199 22.88 -17.61 9.42
N HIS A 200 23.51 -16.91 8.48
CA HIS A 200 24.14 -17.49 7.30
C HIS A 200 25.24 -18.51 7.68
N LYS A 201 26.07 -18.21 8.68
CA LYS A 201 27.05 -19.18 9.23
C LYS A 201 26.36 -20.39 9.85
N ASP A 202 25.30 -20.17 10.63
CA ASP A 202 24.55 -21.25 11.27
C ASP A 202 23.80 -22.12 10.27
N MET A 203 23.50 -21.63 9.06
CA MET A 203 22.95 -22.41 7.95
C MET A 203 24.03 -23.09 7.08
N ALA A 204 25.30 -22.69 7.20
CA ALA A 204 26.38 -23.26 6.39
C ALA A 204 26.58 -24.77 6.69
N GLY A 205 26.55 -25.59 5.65
CA GLY A 205 26.73 -27.04 5.77
C GLY A 205 25.50 -27.82 6.25
N LYS A 206 24.35 -27.17 6.46
CA LYS A 206 23.07 -27.87 6.61
C LYS A 206 22.59 -28.36 5.24
N GLU A 207 21.93 -29.53 5.21
CA GLU A 207 21.30 -30.05 3.99
C GLU A 207 19.94 -29.39 3.79
N PHE A 208 19.69 -28.88 2.59
CA PHE A 208 18.41 -28.32 2.16
C PHE A 208 17.85 -29.12 0.98
N PRO A 209 16.52 -29.20 0.80
CA PRO A 209 15.92 -29.78 -0.39
C PRO A 209 16.50 -29.12 -1.64
N LYS A 210 16.83 -29.92 -2.66
CA LYS A 210 17.37 -29.41 -3.92
C LYS A 210 16.40 -28.38 -4.51
N ALA A 211 16.89 -27.18 -4.79
CA ALA A 211 16.10 -26.15 -5.47
C ALA A 211 15.52 -26.69 -6.80
N ALA A 212 14.31 -26.25 -7.13
CA ALA A 212 13.76 -26.48 -8.46
C ALA A 212 14.64 -25.83 -9.53
N HIS A 213 14.50 -26.26 -10.77
CA HIS A 213 15.17 -25.58 -11.87
C HIS A 213 14.58 -24.17 -12.03
N ARG A 214 15.44 -23.15 -11.93
CA ARG A 214 15.10 -21.76 -12.23
C ARG A 214 15.25 -21.52 -13.74
N PRO A 215 14.18 -21.15 -14.45
CA PRO A 215 14.26 -20.77 -15.87
C PRO A 215 15.13 -19.53 -16.07
N SER A 216 15.60 -19.34 -17.30
CA SER A 216 16.20 -18.06 -17.71
C SER A 216 15.17 -16.91 -17.66
N PRO A 217 15.60 -15.64 -17.63
CA PRO A 217 14.70 -14.51 -17.73
C PRO A 217 13.86 -14.51 -19.02
N GLU A 218 14.41 -15.01 -20.13
CA GLU A 218 13.69 -15.14 -21.40
C GLU A 218 12.54 -16.16 -21.30
N GLU A 219 12.81 -17.36 -20.74
CA GLU A 219 11.78 -18.40 -20.51
C GLU A 219 10.72 -17.94 -19.49
N THR A 220 11.13 -17.24 -18.44
CA THR A 220 10.22 -16.63 -17.45
C THR A 220 9.31 -15.61 -18.12
N ALA A 221 9.88 -14.70 -18.92
CA ALA A 221 9.16 -13.65 -19.62
C ALA A 221 8.16 -14.21 -20.65
N GLN A 222 8.55 -15.27 -21.38
CA GLN A 222 7.70 -15.94 -22.36
C GLN A 222 6.54 -16.68 -21.66
N THR A 223 6.84 -17.45 -20.61
CA THR A 223 5.82 -18.18 -19.84
C THR A 223 4.80 -17.23 -19.24
N ALA A 224 5.25 -16.15 -18.60
CA ALA A 224 4.37 -15.16 -18.00
C ALA A 224 3.49 -14.44 -19.06
N LEU A 225 4.06 -14.10 -20.23
CA LEU A 225 3.30 -13.52 -21.34
C LEU A 225 2.19 -14.45 -21.82
N GLU A 226 2.50 -15.72 -22.10
CA GLU A 226 1.52 -16.72 -22.57
C GLU A 226 0.34 -16.87 -21.59
N ARG A 227 0.61 -16.84 -20.28
CA ARG A 227 -0.43 -16.91 -19.24
C ARG A 227 -1.28 -15.63 -19.20
N LEU A 228 -0.65 -14.45 -19.23
CA LEU A 228 -1.32 -13.15 -19.25
C LEU A 228 -2.18 -12.93 -20.52
N GLU A 229 -1.73 -13.41 -21.68
CA GLU A 229 -2.51 -13.42 -22.92
C GLU A 229 -3.70 -14.38 -22.81
N SER A 230 -3.53 -15.56 -22.20
CA SER A 230 -4.63 -16.54 -22.08
C SER A 230 -5.78 -16.08 -21.19
N VAL A 231 -5.53 -15.21 -20.20
CA VAL A 231 -6.57 -14.56 -19.38
C VAL A 231 -7.11 -13.25 -19.97
N GLY A 232 -6.51 -12.74 -21.05
CA GLY A 232 -7.00 -11.57 -21.77
C GLY A 232 -6.92 -10.23 -21.01
N VAL A 233 -5.96 -10.08 -20.08
CA VAL A 233 -5.79 -8.84 -19.29
C VAL A 233 -4.97 -7.76 -20.01
N ILE A 234 -4.12 -8.13 -20.95
CA ILE A 234 -3.24 -7.19 -21.66
C ILE A 234 -4.06 -6.26 -22.56
N SER A 235 -3.84 -4.95 -22.42
CA SER A 235 -4.57 -3.92 -23.17
C SER A 235 -3.69 -2.98 -24.00
N GLY A 236 -2.38 -2.98 -23.80
CA GLY A 236 -1.42 -2.14 -24.54
C GLY A 236 -0.22 -2.88 -25.13
N GLU A 237 0.52 -2.17 -25.97
CA GLU A 237 1.80 -2.60 -26.53
C GLU A 237 2.94 -2.45 -25.50
N GLU A 238 4.03 -3.21 -25.66
CA GLU A 238 5.26 -3.02 -24.88
C GLU A 238 5.91 -1.68 -25.26
N MET A 239 6.08 -0.78 -24.29
CA MET A 239 6.65 0.54 -24.50
C MET A 239 7.94 0.73 -23.68
N ARG A 240 8.85 1.57 -24.17
CA ARG A 240 10.05 1.94 -23.42
C ARG A 240 9.69 2.94 -22.32
N HIS A 241 10.03 2.61 -21.08
CA HIS A 241 10.03 3.56 -19.97
C HIS A 241 11.35 4.35 -19.97
N VAL A 242 11.29 5.67 -19.74
CA VAL A 242 12.47 6.56 -19.79
C VAL A 242 12.71 7.35 -18.49
N ALA A 243 11.84 7.18 -17.48
CA ALA A 243 11.98 7.79 -16.15
C ALA A 243 12.55 6.78 -15.14
N SER A 244 13.71 6.22 -15.46
CA SER A 244 14.46 5.29 -14.60
C SER A 244 15.92 5.28 -15.05
N LEU A 245 16.86 5.17 -14.11
CA LEU A 245 18.28 4.99 -14.40
C LEU A 245 18.58 3.66 -15.14
N SER A 246 17.64 2.70 -15.13
CA SER A 246 17.86 1.39 -15.74
C SER A 246 18.11 1.49 -17.26
N PRO A 247 19.14 0.80 -17.81
CA PRO A 247 19.44 0.85 -19.23
C PRO A 247 18.34 0.20 -20.09
N ASN A 248 17.69 -0.84 -19.56
CA ASN A 248 16.49 -1.42 -20.14
C ASN A 248 15.35 -1.20 -19.15
N ALA A 249 14.45 -0.29 -19.50
CA ALA A 249 13.23 -0.04 -18.75
C ALA A 249 12.03 -0.13 -19.72
N LEU A 250 11.07 -0.97 -19.37
CA LEU A 250 9.87 -1.28 -20.13
C LEU A 250 8.64 -0.97 -19.27
N LEU A 251 7.52 -0.73 -19.95
CA LEU A 251 6.20 -0.69 -19.33
C LEU A 251 5.16 -1.29 -20.29
N ARG A 252 4.06 -1.79 -19.75
CA ARG A 252 2.92 -2.26 -20.54
C ARG A 252 1.60 -2.04 -19.81
N GLU A 253 0.61 -1.57 -20.56
CA GLU A 253 -0.75 -1.39 -20.04
C GLU A 253 -1.53 -2.71 -20.07
N TRP A 254 -2.30 -2.91 -19.02
CA TRP A 254 -3.22 -4.03 -18.83
C TRP A 254 -4.49 -3.54 -18.13
N HIS A 255 -5.51 -4.40 -18.02
CA HIS A 255 -6.81 -4.02 -17.52
C HIS A 255 -7.24 -4.95 -16.38
N VAL A 256 -7.52 -4.37 -15.22
CA VAL A 256 -8.06 -5.09 -14.07
C VAL A 256 -9.59 -5.22 -14.20
N ARG A 257 -10.15 -6.34 -13.74
CA ARG A 257 -11.59 -6.51 -13.52
C ARG A 257 -11.82 -7.35 -12.27
N VAL A 258 -12.63 -6.84 -11.36
CA VAL A 258 -12.99 -7.46 -10.08
C VAL A 258 -14.51 -7.44 -9.90
N SER A 259 -15.06 -8.48 -9.29
CA SER A 259 -16.46 -8.54 -8.82
C SER A 259 -16.51 -9.01 -7.37
N VAL A 260 -17.27 -8.34 -6.53
CA VAL A 260 -17.38 -8.61 -5.09
C VAL A 260 -18.84 -8.69 -4.69
N LYS A 261 -19.20 -9.82 -4.08
CA LYS A 261 -20.48 -10.04 -3.42
C LYS A 261 -20.22 -10.50 -1.99
N ASN A 262 -20.35 -9.59 -1.02
CA ASN A 262 -19.94 -9.79 0.36
C ASN A 262 -20.82 -8.95 1.30
N GLY A 263 -21.49 -9.57 2.26
CA GLY A 263 -22.38 -8.85 3.19
C GLY A 263 -23.49 -8.08 2.46
N ARG A 264 -23.49 -6.75 2.61
CA ARG A 264 -24.32 -5.79 1.88
C ARG A 264 -23.78 -5.47 0.48
N HIS A 265 -22.47 -5.60 0.25
CA HIS A 265 -21.81 -5.20 -0.98
C HIS A 265 -22.12 -6.17 -2.13
N ASP A 266 -22.53 -5.62 -3.28
CA ASP A 266 -22.69 -6.30 -4.56
C ASP A 266 -22.23 -5.31 -5.65
N TYR A 267 -20.96 -5.40 -6.06
CA TYR A 267 -20.33 -4.47 -6.99
C TYR A 267 -19.29 -5.13 -7.89
N SER A 268 -18.91 -4.43 -8.95
CA SER A 268 -17.70 -4.73 -9.73
C SER A 268 -16.93 -3.45 -10.07
N PHE A 269 -15.62 -3.58 -10.24
CA PHE A 269 -14.79 -2.50 -10.77
C PHE A 269 -13.85 -2.97 -11.87
N SER A 270 -13.47 -2.03 -12.73
CA SER A 270 -12.45 -2.24 -13.75
C SER A 270 -11.73 -0.95 -14.12
N GLY A 271 -10.52 -1.07 -14.66
CA GLY A 271 -9.77 0.09 -15.13
C GLY A 271 -8.38 -0.30 -15.68
N PRO A 272 -7.70 0.64 -16.33
CA PRO A 272 -6.34 0.45 -16.80
C PRO A 272 -5.36 0.40 -15.61
N GLN A 273 -4.31 -0.39 -15.78
CA GLN A 273 -3.14 -0.49 -14.91
C GLN A 273 -1.89 -0.55 -15.79
N THR A 274 -0.75 -0.20 -15.22
CA THR A 274 0.54 -0.23 -15.93
C THR A 274 1.56 -0.92 -15.04
N SER A 275 2.21 -1.94 -15.59
CA SER A 275 3.33 -2.61 -14.91
C SER A 275 4.66 -2.26 -15.54
N TYR A 276 5.71 -2.22 -14.72
CA TYR A 276 7.02 -1.70 -15.10
C TYR A 276 8.10 -2.77 -14.94
N GLY A 277 9.15 -2.68 -15.74
CA GLY A 277 10.21 -3.69 -15.75
C GLY A 277 11.55 -3.06 -16.01
N ARG A 278 12.51 -3.33 -15.14
CA ARG A 278 13.82 -2.69 -15.14
C ARG A 278 14.89 -3.79 -15.08
N GLY A 279 16.01 -3.59 -15.77
CA GLY A 279 17.13 -4.51 -15.69
C GLY A 279 18.33 -4.13 -16.56
N LEU A 280 19.45 -4.81 -16.31
CA LEU A 280 20.67 -4.66 -17.11
C LEU A 280 20.58 -5.31 -18.50
N SER A 281 19.61 -6.20 -18.71
CA SER A 281 19.27 -6.80 -20.01
C SER A 281 17.78 -6.61 -20.36
N ILE A 282 17.42 -6.74 -21.64
CA ILE A 282 16.04 -6.59 -22.11
C ILE A 282 15.16 -7.76 -21.64
N GLU A 283 15.72 -8.96 -21.58
CA GLU A 283 15.07 -10.19 -21.10
C GLU A 283 14.75 -10.07 -19.61
N SER A 284 15.68 -9.55 -18.81
CA SER A 284 15.46 -9.29 -17.38
C SER A 284 14.38 -8.23 -17.15
N ALA A 285 14.41 -7.13 -17.92
CA ALA A 285 13.38 -6.09 -17.84
C ALA A 285 11.99 -6.62 -18.25
N ARG A 286 11.92 -7.48 -19.28
CA ARG A 286 10.66 -8.10 -19.72
C ARG A 286 10.13 -9.12 -18.72
N ALA A 287 11.01 -9.94 -18.14
CA ALA A 287 10.64 -10.85 -17.06
C ALA A 287 10.06 -10.07 -15.87
N ALA A 288 10.71 -8.97 -15.46
CA ALA A 288 10.25 -8.13 -14.36
C ALA A 288 8.82 -7.62 -14.56
N TYR A 289 8.50 -6.94 -15.67
CA TYR A 289 7.14 -6.36 -15.81
C TYR A 289 6.04 -7.40 -16.04
N HIS A 290 6.33 -8.53 -16.71
CA HIS A 290 5.34 -9.61 -16.81
C HIS A 290 5.09 -10.27 -15.45
N MET A 291 6.13 -10.48 -14.64
CA MET A 291 6.01 -11.06 -13.31
C MET A 291 5.33 -10.08 -12.32
N GLU A 292 5.58 -8.77 -12.43
CA GLU A 292 4.82 -7.73 -11.72
C GLU A 292 3.35 -7.74 -12.15
N MET A 293 3.05 -7.83 -13.44
CA MET A 293 1.67 -7.90 -13.94
C MET A 293 0.92 -9.16 -13.43
N VAL A 294 1.60 -10.31 -13.35
CA VAL A 294 1.07 -11.55 -12.76
C VAL A 294 0.79 -11.40 -11.27
N GLU A 295 1.72 -10.82 -10.52
CA GLU A 295 1.57 -10.49 -9.10
C GLU A 295 0.35 -9.59 -8.88
N ARG A 296 0.25 -8.48 -9.64
CA ARG A 296 -0.86 -7.53 -9.52
C ARG A 296 -2.18 -8.18 -9.88
N CYS A 297 -2.29 -8.91 -11.00
CA CYS A 297 -3.48 -9.70 -11.36
C CYS A 297 -3.90 -10.68 -10.26
N SER A 298 -2.96 -11.16 -9.45
CA SER A 298 -3.20 -12.09 -8.35
C SER A 298 -3.51 -11.39 -7.02
N SER A 299 -3.21 -10.09 -6.90
CA SER A 299 -3.55 -9.25 -5.75
C SER A 299 -4.94 -8.58 -5.83
N PHE A 300 -5.52 -8.47 -7.03
CA PHE A 300 -6.87 -7.94 -7.25
C PHE A 300 -7.91 -9.08 -7.20
N ALA A 301 -8.48 -9.32 -6.02
CA ALA A 301 -9.37 -10.45 -5.78
C ALA A 301 -10.84 -10.16 -6.09
N SER A 302 -11.49 -11.13 -6.74
CA SER A 302 -12.96 -11.21 -6.79
C SER A 302 -13.46 -12.08 -5.63
N VAL A 303 -14.64 -11.76 -5.08
CA VAL A 303 -15.22 -12.41 -3.91
C VAL A 303 -16.67 -12.80 -4.20
N GLY A 304 -17.04 -14.03 -3.88
CA GLY A 304 -18.39 -14.57 -4.02
C GLY A 304 -18.92 -15.15 -2.70
N GLU A 305 -20.05 -15.86 -2.79
CA GLU A 305 -20.77 -16.39 -1.62
C GLU A 305 -19.94 -17.40 -0.80
N GLU A 306 -19.03 -18.13 -1.46
CA GLU A 306 -18.12 -19.12 -0.83
C GLU A 306 -16.75 -18.53 -0.42
N GLY A 307 -16.54 -17.22 -0.58
CA GLY A 307 -15.26 -16.54 -0.28
C GLY A 307 -14.50 -16.07 -1.51
N VAL A 308 -13.16 -16.04 -1.43
CA VAL A 308 -12.29 -15.47 -2.47
C VAL A 308 -12.19 -16.40 -3.68
N LEU A 309 -12.34 -15.84 -4.89
CA LEU A 309 -12.50 -16.59 -6.13
C LEU A 309 -11.20 -16.71 -6.92
N ASN A 310 -11.08 -17.83 -7.67
CA ASN A 310 -10.06 -18.08 -8.70
C ASN A 310 -8.62 -18.40 -8.24
N TYR A 311 -8.40 -18.62 -6.95
CA TYR A 311 -7.13 -19.09 -6.41
C TYR A 311 -7.01 -20.63 -6.43
N THR A 312 -5.79 -21.16 -6.39
CA THR A 312 -5.53 -22.61 -6.33
C THR A 312 -5.94 -23.21 -4.99
N SER A 313 -5.86 -22.42 -3.92
CA SER A 313 -6.38 -22.73 -2.59
C SER A 313 -7.81 -22.18 -2.45
N GLU A 314 -8.61 -22.82 -1.60
CA GLU A 314 -9.93 -22.28 -1.21
C GLU A 314 -9.74 -21.30 -0.05
N TYR A 315 -10.31 -20.10 -0.18
CA TYR A 315 -10.21 -19.03 0.82
C TYR A 315 -11.62 -18.58 1.26
N PRO A 316 -12.32 -19.38 2.08
CA PRO A 316 -13.58 -18.96 2.67
C PRO A 316 -13.36 -17.76 3.60
N LEU A 317 -14.27 -16.78 3.52
CA LEU A 317 -14.21 -15.59 4.38
C LEU A 317 -15.06 -15.78 5.64
N ARG A 318 -14.43 -15.68 6.81
CA ARG A 318 -15.09 -15.76 8.11
C ARG A 318 -15.35 -14.34 8.65
N HIS A 319 -16.62 -13.94 8.78
CA HIS A 319 -16.97 -12.66 9.42
C HIS A 319 -17.03 -12.81 10.94
N ALA A 320 -16.13 -12.15 11.67
CA ALA A 320 -16.02 -12.24 13.14
C ALA A 320 -15.25 -11.05 13.73
N ARG A 321 -15.44 -10.79 15.03
CA ARG A 321 -14.54 -9.93 15.82
C ARG A 321 -13.31 -10.73 16.27
N TYR A 322 -12.16 -10.07 16.45
CA TYR A 322 -10.95 -10.73 16.95
C TYR A 322 -11.16 -11.44 18.30
N GLY A 323 -11.89 -10.81 19.23
CA GLY A 323 -12.23 -11.39 20.52
C GLY A 323 -13.08 -12.67 20.43
N GLU A 324 -13.97 -12.77 19.44
CA GLU A 324 -14.78 -13.98 19.20
C GLU A 324 -13.90 -15.15 18.71
N LEU A 325 -12.89 -14.86 17.87
CA LEU A 325 -11.90 -15.85 17.44
C LEU A 325 -11.05 -16.37 18.62
N LEU A 326 -10.66 -15.48 19.53
CA LEU A 326 -9.92 -15.85 20.74
C LEU A 326 -10.76 -16.71 21.69
N GLU A 327 -12.03 -16.38 21.90
CA GLU A 327 -12.96 -17.18 22.73
C GLU A 327 -13.16 -18.60 22.18
N GLU A 328 -13.11 -18.76 20.85
CA GLU A 328 -13.15 -20.06 20.17
C GLU A 328 -11.80 -20.81 20.14
N ASN A 329 -10.71 -20.21 20.63
CA ASN A 329 -9.33 -20.72 20.54
C ASN A 329 -8.83 -20.86 19.09
N VAL A 330 -9.30 -19.98 18.19
CA VAL A 330 -8.82 -19.90 16.80
C VAL A 330 -7.56 -19.04 16.76
N SER A 331 -6.48 -19.56 16.16
CA SER A 331 -5.27 -18.77 15.92
C SER A 331 -5.58 -17.65 14.94
N ALA A 332 -5.40 -16.40 15.38
CA ALA A 332 -5.69 -15.22 14.59
C ALA A 332 -4.69 -14.10 14.88
N LEU A 333 -4.31 -13.38 13.82
CA LEU A 333 -3.44 -12.20 13.90
C LEU A 333 -4.18 -11.06 14.61
N ASN A 334 -3.61 -10.56 15.71
CA ASN A 334 -4.06 -9.31 16.32
C ASN A 334 -3.78 -8.14 15.37
N PRO A 335 -4.79 -7.40 14.86
CA PRO A 335 -4.53 -6.29 13.93
C PRO A 335 -3.66 -5.19 14.54
N ASN A 336 -3.69 -5.02 15.87
CA ASN A 336 -2.85 -4.06 16.59
C ASN A 336 -1.34 -4.41 16.58
N HIS A 337 -0.93 -5.56 16.02
CA HIS A 337 0.49 -5.86 15.78
C HIS A 337 0.98 -5.33 14.41
N LEU A 338 0.13 -4.69 13.61
CA LEU A 338 0.43 -4.22 12.25
C LEU A 338 0.79 -2.72 12.17
N LEU A 339 1.14 -2.09 13.30
CA LEU A 339 1.53 -0.67 13.40
C LEU A 339 0.49 0.30 12.79
N LEU A 340 -0.79 -0.03 12.91
CA LEU A 340 -1.93 0.71 12.33
C LEU A 340 -1.93 2.21 12.70
N GLU A 341 -2.39 3.05 11.77
CA GLU A 341 -2.57 4.50 12.01
C GLU A 341 -3.64 4.79 13.08
N THR A 342 -4.48 3.81 13.40
CA THR A 342 -5.48 3.87 14.48
C THR A 342 -5.61 2.48 15.12
N PRO A 343 -5.65 2.38 16.46
CA PRO A 343 -5.88 1.10 17.14
C PRO A 343 -7.20 0.46 16.71
N TYR A 344 -7.16 -0.84 16.45
CA TYR A 344 -8.33 -1.66 16.15
C TYR A 344 -9.11 -1.97 17.44
N GLU A 345 -10.37 -1.53 17.50
CA GLU A 345 -11.24 -1.59 18.69
C GLU A 345 -12.18 -2.82 18.72
N ASN A 346 -11.71 -3.96 18.20
CA ASN A 346 -12.46 -5.23 18.16
C ASN A 346 -13.72 -5.22 17.26
N ASP A 347 -13.75 -4.39 16.22
CA ASP A 347 -14.80 -4.37 15.20
C ASP A 347 -14.85 -5.67 14.36
N PRO A 348 -16.01 -6.03 13.79
CA PRO A 348 -16.11 -7.24 12.99
C PRO A 348 -15.37 -7.06 11.66
N LEU A 349 -14.59 -8.08 11.29
CA LEU A 349 -13.79 -8.15 10.07
C LEU A 349 -14.03 -9.49 9.36
N TYR A 350 -13.68 -9.55 8.09
CA TYR A 350 -13.61 -10.74 7.26
C TYR A 350 -12.20 -11.32 7.30
N TRP A 351 -12.09 -12.52 7.88
CA TRP A 351 -10.84 -13.24 8.08
C TRP A 351 -10.67 -14.35 7.04
N MET A 352 -9.43 -14.59 6.63
CA MET A 352 -9.05 -15.68 5.73
C MET A 352 -7.83 -16.44 6.26
N GLU A 353 -7.64 -17.68 5.81
CA GLU A 353 -6.51 -18.52 6.20
C GLU A 353 -5.19 -18.06 5.57
N ALA A 354 -4.13 -18.10 6.37
CA ALA A 354 -2.74 -17.88 6.01
C ALA A 354 -1.83 -18.88 6.75
N GLU A 355 -0.55 -18.93 6.38
CA GLU A 355 0.47 -19.75 7.04
C GLU A 355 1.45 -18.84 7.81
N GLU A 356 1.48 -18.93 9.14
CA GLU A 356 2.49 -18.27 9.97
C GLU A 356 3.70 -19.19 10.16
N HIS A 357 4.90 -18.73 9.79
CA HIS A 357 6.17 -19.28 10.23
C HIS A 357 6.58 -18.60 11.55
N GLY A 358 6.32 -19.31 12.66
CA GLY A 358 6.63 -18.90 14.03
C GLY A 358 7.73 -19.75 14.66
N ARG A 359 7.91 -19.62 15.98
CA ARG A 359 8.89 -20.43 16.75
C ARG A 359 8.63 -21.94 16.71
N ASP A 360 7.37 -22.31 16.54
CA ASP A 360 6.90 -23.70 16.44
C ASP A 360 6.77 -24.18 14.97
N GLY A 361 7.43 -23.49 14.04
CA GLY A 361 7.39 -23.75 12.60
C GLY A 361 6.17 -23.14 11.89
N HIS A 362 5.79 -23.73 10.76
CA HIS A 362 4.61 -23.30 9.98
C HIS A 362 3.31 -23.79 10.62
N GLN A 363 2.38 -22.87 10.89
CA GLN A 363 1.05 -23.16 11.45
C GLN A 363 -0.03 -22.35 10.71
N PRO A 364 -1.26 -22.86 10.59
CA PRO A 364 -2.37 -22.09 10.04
C PRO A 364 -2.80 -20.96 11.00
N ILE A 365 -3.10 -19.80 10.45
CA ILE A 365 -3.57 -18.61 11.17
C ILE A 365 -4.67 -17.91 10.37
N LEU A 366 -5.61 -17.25 11.04
CA LEU A 366 -6.54 -16.32 10.39
C LEU A 366 -5.98 -14.89 10.39
N ILE A 367 -6.06 -14.21 9.24
CA ILE A 367 -5.72 -12.79 9.07
C ILE A 367 -6.86 -12.00 8.43
N PRO A 368 -6.98 -10.67 8.65
CA PRO A 368 -7.96 -9.86 7.95
C PRO A 368 -7.70 -9.85 6.44
N ALA A 369 -8.73 -10.11 5.63
CA ALA A 369 -8.60 -10.23 4.16
C ALA A 369 -8.08 -8.93 3.50
N GLN A 370 -8.42 -7.77 4.06
CA GLN A 370 -7.90 -6.48 3.62
C GLN A 370 -6.38 -6.31 3.78
N CYS A 371 -5.68 -7.16 4.56
CA CYS A 371 -4.20 -7.15 4.63
C CYS A 371 -3.54 -7.74 3.37
N VAL A 372 -4.32 -8.40 2.51
CA VAL A 372 -3.84 -9.29 1.45
C VAL A 372 -4.06 -8.72 0.05
N PHE A 373 -5.22 -8.11 -0.19
CA PHE A 373 -5.67 -7.72 -1.53
C PHE A 373 -5.62 -6.21 -1.76
N LEU A 374 -5.18 -5.80 -2.94
CA LEU A 374 -5.24 -4.40 -3.35
C LEU A 374 -6.69 -4.01 -3.67
N PHE A 375 -7.12 -2.83 -3.23
CA PHE A 375 -8.49 -2.32 -3.39
C PHE A 375 -9.56 -3.26 -2.79
N CYS A 376 -9.27 -3.82 -1.61
CA CYS A 376 -10.21 -4.65 -0.85
C CYS A 376 -11.29 -3.78 -0.17
N ASN A 377 -12.53 -3.80 -0.69
CA ASN A 377 -13.69 -3.08 -0.14
C ASN A 377 -14.80 -4.07 0.24
N LEU A 378 -14.58 -4.80 1.34
CA LEU A 378 -15.57 -5.72 1.93
C LEU A 378 -16.54 -4.95 2.84
N ASP A 379 -17.60 -5.61 3.30
CA ASP A 379 -18.63 -4.99 4.15
C ASP A 379 -18.17 -4.80 5.61
N GLU A 380 -17.02 -4.17 5.82
CA GLU A 380 -16.28 -4.03 7.09
C GLU A 380 -15.68 -2.63 7.27
N VAL A 381 -15.02 -2.38 8.41
CA VAL A 381 -14.24 -1.15 8.62
C VAL A 381 -12.83 -1.28 8.04
N ALA A 382 -12.25 -0.19 7.55
CA ALA A 382 -10.87 -0.17 7.09
C ALA A 382 -9.90 -0.13 8.29
N LEU A 383 -8.84 -0.95 8.23
CA LEU A 383 -7.71 -0.93 9.16
C LEU A 383 -6.62 0.07 8.73
N PHE A 384 -6.59 0.44 7.44
CA PHE A 384 -5.55 1.25 6.82
C PHE A 384 -6.18 2.42 6.04
N SER A 385 -5.49 3.55 5.95
CA SER A 385 -5.90 4.66 5.07
C SER A 385 -5.77 4.33 3.57
N GLY A 386 -4.76 3.53 3.22
CA GLY A 386 -4.46 3.06 1.87
C GLY A 386 -3.31 2.05 1.86
N LEU A 387 -3.63 0.77 2.05
CA LEU A 387 -2.64 -0.30 2.09
C LEU A 387 -1.90 -0.47 0.75
N GLY A 388 -0.57 -0.48 0.82
CA GLY A 388 0.31 -0.67 -0.33
C GLY A 388 0.60 -2.13 -0.71
N SER A 389 1.37 -2.31 -1.78
CA SER A 389 1.76 -3.63 -2.30
C SER A 389 2.83 -4.35 -1.51
N THR A 390 3.48 -3.72 -0.53
CA THR A 390 4.55 -4.28 0.32
C THR A 390 4.37 -5.76 0.65
N GLY A 391 5.32 -6.59 0.23
CA GLY A 391 5.31 -8.03 0.45
C GLY A 391 4.46 -8.81 -0.54
N LEU A 392 3.94 -8.21 -1.61
CA LEU A 392 3.47 -8.96 -2.78
C LEU A 392 4.68 -9.32 -3.65
N ALA A 393 4.81 -10.58 -4.02
CA ALA A 393 5.78 -10.97 -5.03
C ALA A 393 5.33 -12.21 -5.81
N SER A 394 5.70 -12.26 -7.08
CA SER A 394 5.64 -13.47 -7.90
C SER A 394 7.01 -14.16 -8.00
N GLY A 395 7.01 -15.42 -8.46
CA GLY A 395 8.25 -16.17 -8.67
C GLY A 395 8.02 -17.42 -9.54
N ASN A 396 9.09 -18.04 -10.03
CA ASN A 396 8.97 -19.30 -10.78
C ASN A 396 8.60 -20.48 -9.86
N THR A 397 8.78 -20.30 -8.55
CA THR A 397 8.38 -21.23 -7.49
C THR A 397 7.76 -20.45 -6.33
N LEU A 398 6.99 -21.13 -5.49
CA LEU A 398 6.46 -20.54 -4.26
C LEU A 398 7.58 -20.07 -3.32
N THR A 399 8.71 -20.78 -3.25
CA THR A 399 9.88 -20.38 -2.46
C THR A 399 10.52 -19.10 -3.01
N GLU A 400 10.66 -18.96 -4.34
CA GLU A 400 11.13 -17.71 -4.97
C GLU A 400 10.20 -16.53 -4.65
N ALA A 401 8.88 -16.75 -4.72
CA ALA A 401 7.90 -15.72 -4.36
C ALA A 401 8.01 -15.33 -2.87
N LYS A 402 8.12 -16.29 -1.94
CA LYS A 402 8.32 -16.02 -0.51
C LYS A 402 9.61 -15.23 -0.24
N VAL A 403 10.74 -15.60 -0.87
CA VAL A 403 12.02 -14.88 -0.72
C VAL A 403 11.89 -13.44 -1.22
N SER A 404 11.36 -13.22 -2.42
CA SER A 404 11.16 -11.87 -2.96
C SER A 404 10.23 -11.03 -2.08
N ALA A 405 9.14 -11.61 -1.58
CA ALA A 405 8.19 -10.94 -0.70
C ALA A 405 8.82 -10.52 0.64
N LEU A 406 9.59 -11.40 1.29
CA LEU A 406 10.31 -11.03 2.53
C LEU A 406 11.39 -9.96 2.29
N LEU A 407 12.10 -10.02 1.16
CA LEU A 407 13.08 -8.98 0.80
C LEU A 407 12.40 -7.62 0.62
N GLU A 408 11.24 -7.54 -0.05
CA GLU A 408 10.50 -6.28 -0.19
C GLU A 408 9.96 -5.78 1.16
N VAL A 409 9.45 -6.65 2.03
CA VAL A 409 9.02 -6.25 3.38
C VAL A 409 10.18 -5.62 4.15
N ILE A 410 11.36 -6.27 4.17
CA ILE A 410 12.53 -5.74 4.88
C ILE A 410 13.07 -4.46 4.21
N GLU A 411 12.92 -4.31 2.89
CA GLU A 411 13.27 -3.09 2.16
C GLU A 411 12.38 -1.90 2.56
N ARG A 412 11.05 -2.07 2.54
CA ARG A 412 10.08 -1.02 2.89
C ARG A 412 10.16 -0.64 4.37
N ASP A 413 10.44 -1.63 5.22
CA ASP A 413 10.76 -1.48 6.63
C ASP A 413 12.03 -0.65 6.87
N ALA A 414 13.10 -0.96 6.13
CA ALA A 414 14.33 -0.16 6.16
C ALA A 414 14.12 1.25 5.59
N GLU A 415 13.30 1.41 4.56
CA GLU A 415 13.04 2.70 3.91
C GLU A 415 12.34 3.70 4.81
N SER A 416 11.29 3.25 5.49
CA SER A 416 10.47 4.03 6.41
C SER A 416 11.18 4.32 7.74
N THR A 417 12.05 3.41 8.21
CA THR A 417 12.75 3.58 9.50
C THR A 417 14.18 4.12 9.42
N THR A 418 14.80 4.19 8.23
CA THR A 418 16.19 4.68 8.07
C THR A 418 16.27 6.09 7.51
N PHE A 419 16.65 7.02 8.40
CA PHE A 419 16.99 8.41 8.09
C PHE A 419 18.12 8.56 7.06
N TYR A 420 18.11 9.70 6.36
CA TYR A 420 19.22 10.14 5.53
C TYR A 420 20.42 10.52 6.41
N ASP A 421 21.55 9.84 6.19
CA ASP A 421 22.80 10.01 6.93
C ASP A 421 23.99 10.12 5.95
N PRO A 422 24.61 11.31 5.81
CA PRO A 422 25.81 11.51 5.01
C PRO A 422 26.99 10.60 5.39
N GLY A 423 27.09 10.15 6.65
CA GLY A 423 28.13 9.25 7.13
C GLY A 423 28.00 7.82 6.60
N LYS A 424 26.78 7.41 6.21
CA LYS A 424 26.48 6.12 5.56
C LYS A 424 26.39 6.22 4.04
N CYS A 425 26.65 7.40 3.47
CA CYS A 425 26.63 7.61 2.03
C CYS A 425 27.95 7.16 1.38
N PHE A 426 27.87 6.57 0.19
CA PHE A 426 29.02 6.13 -0.60
C PHE A 426 28.78 6.32 -2.10
N ARG A 427 29.87 6.15 -2.88
CA ARG A 427 29.83 6.01 -4.34
C ARG A 427 30.29 4.61 -4.71
N LEU A 428 29.73 4.10 -5.81
CA LEU A 428 30.08 2.80 -6.36
C LEU A 428 31.16 2.94 -7.44
N GLU A 429 32.12 2.01 -7.45
CA GLU A 429 32.92 1.65 -8.62
C GLU A 429 32.82 0.15 -8.88
N ALA A 430 33.14 -0.31 -10.09
CA ALA A 430 33.06 -1.71 -10.45
C ALA A 430 34.20 -2.10 -11.40
N ASN A 431 34.63 -3.35 -11.32
CA ASN A 431 35.41 -4.04 -12.34
C ASN A 431 34.51 -4.88 -13.27
N ASP A 432 33.28 -5.22 -12.84
CA ASP A 432 32.26 -5.76 -13.74
C ASP A 432 32.06 -4.82 -14.94
N SER A 433 32.19 -5.34 -16.16
CA SER A 433 32.26 -4.51 -17.36
C SER A 433 30.93 -3.83 -17.70
N GLN A 434 29.79 -4.44 -17.35
CA GLN A 434 28.47 -3.88 -17.60
C GLN A 434 28.16 -2.77 -16.59
N VAL A 435 28.41 -3.02 -15.31
CA VAL A 435 28.21 -2.04 -14.23
C VAL A 435 29.19 -0.87 -14.35
N ALA A 436 30.47 -1.15 -14.66
CA ALA A 436 31.47 -0.10 -14.86
C ALA A 436 31.14 0.81 -16.06
N ALA A 437 30.69 0.23 -17.18
CA ALA A 437 30.26 1.00 -18.34
C ALA A 437 29.03 1.87 -18.03
N LEU A 438 28.04 1.35 -17.32
CA LEU A 438 26.84 2.09 -16.92
C LEU A 438 27.17 3.25 -15.97
N LEU A 439 28.02 3.01 -14.96
CA LEU A 439 28.49 4.06 -14.05
C LEU A 439 29.35 5.12 -14.76
N ALA A 440 30.11 4.74 -15.80
CA ALA A 440 30.85 5.69 -16.63
C ALA A 440 29.91 6.54 -17.51
N ASP A 441 28.89 5.93 -18.11
CA ASP A 441 27.90 6.61 -18.96
C ASP A 441 27.07 7.64 -18.17
N TYR A 442 26.67 7.33 -16.94
CA TYR A 442 26.07 8.31 -16.03
C TYR A 442 27.01 9.50 -15.78
N ARG A 443 28.30 9.26 -15.53
CA ARG A 443 29.29 10.33 -15.30
C ARG A 443 29.47 11.22 -16.53
N GLU A 444 29.51 10.62 -17.72
CA GLU A 444 29.57 11.37 -19.00
C GLU A 444 28.32 12.25 -19.21
N LYS A 445 27.14 11.77 -18.81
CA LYS A 445 25.87 12.51 -18.86
C LYS A 445 25.67 13.49 -17.69
N GLY A 446 26.62 13.61 -16.78
CA GLY A 446 26.51 14.48 -15.60
C GLY A 446 25.45 14.00 -14.58
N ILE A 447 25.15 12.70 -14.55
CA ILE A 447 24.25 12.08 -13.58
C ILE A 447 25.09 11.56 -12.41
N HIS A 448 25.00 12.25 -11.27
CA HIS A 448 25.76 11.95 -10.06
C HIS A 448 24.96 11.01 -9.14
N VAL A 449 25.02 9.71 -9.43
CA VAL A 449 24.43 8.66 -8.59
C VAL A 449 25.20 8.54 -7.27
N ARG A 450 24.45 8.42 -6.17
CA ARG A 450 24.94 8.18 -4.80
C ARG A 450 24.16 7.05 -4.18
N PHE A 451 24.76 6.39 -3.20
CA PHE A 451 24.13 5.33 -2.44
C PHE A 451 24.20 5.66 -0.95
N GLN A 452 23.26 5.17 -0.17
CA GLN A 452 23.34 5.10 1.29
C GLN A 452 23.07 3.67 1.74
N ASP A 453 23.87 3.18 2.68
CA ASP A 453 23.60 1.93 3.39
C ASP A 453 22.42 2.11 4.37
N MET A 454 21.44 1.22 4.26
CA MET A 454 20.25 1.13 5.11
C MET A 454 19.99 -0.31 5.57
N SER A 455 21.03 -1.15 5.60
CA SER A 455 20.95 -2.58 5.86
C SER A 455 20.35 -2.91 7.24
N SER A 456 19.06 -3.24 7.26
CA SER A 456 18.32 -3.66 8.46
C SER A 456 18.70 -5.09 8.86
N PHE A 457 18.97 -5.33 10.15
CA PHE A 457 19.54 -6.60 10.66
C PHE A 457 20.83 -7.04 9.93
N GLY A 458 21.52 -6.08 9.28
CA GLY A 458 22.66 -6.30 8.40
C GLY A 458 22.36 -7.08 7.10
N LEU A 459 21.09 -7.29 6.76
CA LEU A 459 20.67 -7.73 5.42
C LEU A 459 20.99 -6.59 4.43
N PRO A 460 21.72 -6.85 3.32
CA PRO A 460 22.09 -5.80 2.39
C PRO A 460 20.87 -5.08 1.82
N CYS A 461 20.71 -3.81 2.21
CA CYS A 461 19.68 -2.91 1.72
C CYS A 461 20.29 -1.54 1.45
N TYR A 462 19.97 -0.94 0.30
CA TYR A 462 20.57 0.32 -0.15
C TYR A 462 19.53 1.29 -0.70
N ARG A 463 19.75 2.58 -0.43
CA ARG A 463 19.03 3.70 -1.08
C ARG A 463 19.94 4.31 -2.13
N CYS A 464 19.61 4.16 -3.40
CA CYS A 464 20.20 4.94 -4.48
C CYS A 464 19.47 6.29 -4.55
N PHE A 465 20.21 7.39 -4.80
CA PHE A 465 19.59 8.70 -5.01
C PHE A 465 20.38 9.63 -5.94
N VAL A 466 19.62 10.48 -6.62
CA VAL A 466 20.08 11.56 -7.50
C VAL A 466 19.38 12.85 -7.10
N VAL A 467 20.16 13.92 -6.95
CA VAL A 467 19.63 15.27 -6.70
C VAL A 467 19.36 15.94 -8.05
N GLY A 468 18.09 16.14 -8.41
CA GLY A 468 17.71 16.75 -9.69
C GLY A 468 18.07 18.25 -9.79
N PRO A 469 17.90 18.86 -10.98
CA PRO A 469 18.31 20.24 -11.24
C PRO A 469 17.70 21.28 -10.28
N GLN A 470 16.45 21.07 -9.87
CA GLN A 470 15.70 21.93 -8.95
C GLN A 470 16.07 21.67 -7.47
N GLY A 471 16.81 20.60 -7.17
CA GLY A 471 17.21 20.19 -5.82
C GLY A 471 16.33 19.10 -5.21
N GLN A 472 15.37 18.59 -5.98
CA GLN A 472 14.55 17.44 -5.59
C GLN A 472 15.42 16.19 -5.39
N ILE A 473 15.11 15.40 -4.37
CA ILE A 473 15.70 14.07 -4.19
C ILE A 473 14.85 13.09 -5.00
N ILE A 474 15.50 12.34 -5.89
CA ILE A 474 14.89 11.23 -6.64
C ILE A 474 15.63 9.98 -6.19
N LYS A 475 14.92 9.01 -5.61
CA LYS A 475 15.49 7.83 -4.96
C LYS A 475 14.86 6.53 -5.46
N GLY A 476 15.56 5.43 -5.24
CA GLY A 476 15.08 4.06 -5.37
C GLY A 476 15.78 3.18 -4.34
N THR A 477 15.10 2.13 -3.90
CA THR A 477 15.56 1.21 -2.85
C THR A 477 15.72 -0.21 -3.38
N GLY A 478 16.45 -1.04 -2.64
CA GLY A 478 16.72 -2.42 -3.04
C GLY A 478 17.28 -3.24 -1.89
N ALA A 479 16.64 -4.35 -1.55
CA ALA A 479 17.15 -5.37 -0.63
C ALA A 479 17.43 -6.71 -1.33
N HIS A 480 18.48 -7.41 -0.92
CA HIS A 480 18.79 -8.79 -1.32
C HIS A 480 19.81 -9.40 -0.35
N LEU A 481 19.85 -10.74 -0.24
CA LEU A 481 20.95 -11.44 0.44
C LEU A 481 22.33 -11.21 -0.21
N ASP A 482 22.37 -10.70 -1.45
CA ASP A 482 23.59 -10.39 -2.22
C ASP A 482 23.60 -8.87 -2.43
N GLY A 483 24.54 -8.19 -1.78
CA GLY A 483 24.64 -6.74 -1.81
C GLY A 483 24.81 -6.16 -3.21
N ARG A 484 25.37 -6.94 -4.16
CA ARG A 484 25.45 -6.55 -5.57
C ARG A 484 24.08 -6.46 -6.20
N ARG A 485 23.20 -7.43 -5.93
CA ARG A 485 21.82 -7.45 -6.45
C ARG A 485 20.97 -6.38 -5.78
N ALA A 486 21.14 -6.16 -4.48
CA ALA A 486 20.49 -5.09 -3.74
C ALA A 486 20.85 -3.69 -4.28
N VAL A 487 22.15 -3.39 -4.47
CA VAL A 487 22.59 -2.06 -4.95
C VAL A 487 22.19 -1.82 -6.41
N LEU A 488 22.20 -2.87 -7.25
CA LEU A 488 21.69 -2.79 -8.61
C LEU A 488 20.18 -2.53 -8.65
N SER A 489 19.40 -3.22 -7.81
CA SER A 489 17.95 -2.99 -7.70
C SER A 489 17.66 -1.53 -7.36
N ALA A 490 18.26 -1.02 -6.27
CA ALA A 490 18.12 0.38 -5.85
C ALA A 490 18.47 1.37 -6.97
N MET A 491 19.57 1.10 -7.68
CA MET A 491 19.99 1.90 -8.83
C MET A 491 18.97 1.89 -9.96
N THR A 492 18.49 0.71 -10.38
CA THR A 492 17.55 0.59 -11.51
C THR A 492 16.13 1.06 -11.16
N GLU A 493 15.72 0.96 -9.90
CA GLU A 493 14.45 1.46 -9.39
C GLU A 493 14.38 3.00 -9.33
N THR A 494 15.53 3.67 -9.19
CA THR A 494 15.58 5.14 -9.10
C THR A 494 14.99 5.80 -10.34
N THR A 495 13.88 6.52 -10.19
CA THR A 495 13.03 7.07 -11.27
C THR A 495 13.60 8.32 -11.97
N TYR A 496 14.93 8.43 -12.07
CA TYR A 496 15.60 9.55 -12.72
C TYR A 496 15.64 9.38 -14.25
N PRO A 497 15.31 10.39 -15.07
CA PRO A 497 15.29 10.24 -16.52
C PRO A 497 16.65 9.91 -17.15
N TYR A 498 16.70 8.84 -17.94
CA TYR A 498 17.92 8.31 -18.58
C TYR A 498 17.53 7.53 -19.87
N PRO A 499 18.35 7.52 -20.94
CA PRO A 499 19.65 8.20 -21.12
C PRO A 499 19.56 9.64 -21.66
N HIS A 500 18.35 10.18 -21.81
CA HIS A 500 18.10 11.50 -22.41
C HIS A 500 17.61 12.56 -21.40
N GLY A 501 17.79 12.30 -20.11
CA GLY A 501 17.44 13.24 -19.04
C GLY A 501 18.43 14.40 -18.88
N PRO A 502 18.10 15.39 -18.02
CA PRO A 502 19.02 16.45 -17.66
C PRO A 502 20.17 15.92 -16.79
N ALA A 503 21.31 16.60 -16.82
CA ALA A 503 22.37 16.40 -15.82
C ALA A 503 21.81 16.68 -14.41
N SER A 504 22.27 15.93 -13.41
CA SER A 504 21.89 16.12 -12.02
C SER A 504 22.69 17.26 -11.38
N ARG A 505 22.33 17.68 -10.16
CA ARG A 505 23.28 18.43 -9.33
C ARG A 505 24.47 17.53 -8.95
N PRO A 506 25.65 18.11 -8.72
CA PRO A 506 26.82 17.39 -8.22
C PRO A 506 26.56 16.52 -6.99
N GLY A 507 27.42 15.54 -6.79
CA GLY A 507 27.48 14.72 -5.56
C GLY A 507 27.97 15.53 -4.36
N LEU A 508 27.89 14.92 -3.17
CA LEU A 508 28.75 15.34 -2.06
C LEU A 508 30.20 14.94 -2.39
N ASP A 509 31.14 15.85 -2.17
CA ASP A 509 32.57 15.56 -2.28
C ASP A 509 33.03 14.66 -1.13
N GLY A 510 34.13 13.92 -1.34
CA GLY A 510 34.77 13.12 -0.29
C GLY A 510 34.03 11.84 0.13
N LEU A 511 32.87 11.51 -0.46
CA LEU A 511 32.18 10.24 -0.18
C LEU A 511 33.10 9.04 -0.44
N PRO A 512 33.11 8.03 0.48
CA PRO A 512 33.88 6.82 0.31
C PRO A 512 33.51 6.10 -0.98
N LEU A 513 34.49 5.44 -1.58
CA LEU A 513 34.33 4.65 -2.79
C LEU A 513 34.31 3.18 -2.38
N ILE A 514 33.19 2.51 -2.64
CA ILE A 514 33.01 1.08 -2.39
C ILE A 514 33.03 0.37 -3.74
N ARG A 515 33.80 -0.72 -3.82
CA ARG A 515 33.83 -1.57 -4.99
C ARG A 515 32.62 -2.49 -4.98
N PHE A 516 31.95 -2.60 -6.12
CA PHE A 516 30.81 -3.48 -6.35
C PHE A 516 31.11 -4.93 -5.96
N GLU A 517 32.31 -5.42 -6.24
CA GLU A 517 32.73 -6.79 -5.89
C GLU A 517 33.02 -6.99 -4.40
N ASP A 518 33.18 -5.92 -3.62
CA ASP A 518 33.50 -5.98 -2.18
C ASP A 518 32.22 -5.84 -1.30
N LEU A 519 31.04 -5.76 -1.91
CA LEU A 519 29.75 -5.74 -1.22
C LEU A 519 29.43 -7.11 -0.56
N PRO A 520 28.78 -7.14 0.61
CA PRO A 520 28.49 -8.38 1.34
C PRO A 520 27.57 -9.31 0.55
N ASP A 521 27.85 -10.60 0.59
CA ASP A 521 27.04 -11.65 -0.04
C ASP A 521 26.75 -12.78 0.97
N TYR A 522 25.47 -13.05 1.16
CA TYR A 522 24.89 -14.07 2.03
C TYR A 522 23.92 -14.98 1.27
N ALA A 523 23.78 -14.80 -0.05
CA ALA A 523 22.94 -15.65 -0.88
C ALA A 523 23.60 -17.03 -1.07
N SER A 524 22.77 -18.03 -1.33
CA SER A 524 23.19 -19.39 -1.65
C SER A 524 22.86 -19.76 -3.10
N ASP A 525 23.25 -20.96 -3.52
CA ASP A 525 22.80 -21.56 -4.78
C ASP A 525 21.43 -22.25 -4.64
N ASN A 526 20.79 -22.16 -3.47
CA ASN A 526 19.55 -22.87 -3.16
C ASN A 526 18.51 -21.95 -2.49
N VAL A 527 17.46 -21.58 -3.23
CA VAL A 527 16.41 -20.68 -2.74
C VAL A 527 15.71 -21.17 -1.44
N ASN A 528 15.73 -22.47 -1.13
CA ASN A 528 15.21 -22.99 0.14
C ASN A 528 16.11 -22.63 1.34
N GLN A 529 17.42 -22.53 1.13
CA GLN A 529 18.37 -22.03 2.12
C GLN A 529 18.25 -20.52 2.28
N ASP A 530 18.08 -19.78 1.18
CA ASP A 530 17.84 -18.33 1.21
C ASP A 530 16.58 -17.99 2.02
N LEU A 531 15.47 -18.71 1.80
CA LEU A 531 14.26 -18.55 2.59
C LEU A 531 14.50 -18.82 4.07
N ALA A 532 15.17 -19.93 4.41
CA ALA A 532 15.47 -20.29 5.79
C ALA A 532 16.41 -19.27 6.48
N ILE A 533 17.30 -18.60 5.73
CA ILE A 533 18.12 -17.49 6.25
C ILE A 533 17.22 -16.28 6.58
N LEU A 534 16.27 -15.91 5.72
CA LEU A 534 15.38 -14.77 5.94
C LEU A 534 14.37 -15.03 7.08
N GLU A 535 13.71 -16.20 7.08
CA GLU A 535 12.81 -16.63 8.16
C GLU A 535 13.55 -16.75 9.50
N GLY A 536 14.74 -17.36 9.48
CA GLY A 536 15.60 -17.47 10.67
C GLY A 536 16.10 -16.12 11.18
N LEU A 537 16.37 -15.16 10.30
CA LEU A 537 16.74 -13.78 10.66
C LEU A 537 15.59 -13.05 11.36
N LEU A 538 14.38 -13.12 10.79
CA LEU A 538 13.19 -12.48 11.36
C LEU A 538 12.83 -13.10 12.73
N LEU A 539 12.79 -14.43 12.83
CA LEU A 539 12.53 -15.14 14.08
C LEU A 539 13.56 -14.81 15.18
N SER A 540 14.83 -14.72 14.82
CA SER A 540 15.91 -14.41 15.76
C SER A 540 15.86 -12.97 16.27
N ASN A 541 15.22 -12.06 15.53
CA ASN A 541 14.93 -10.68 15.94
C ASN A 541 13.50 -10.53 16.53
N GLY A 542 12.77 -11.63 16.73
CA GLY A 542 11.48 -11.65 17.42
C GLY A 542 10.23 -11.54 16.55
N TYR A 543 10.37 -11.53 15.22
CA TYR A 543 9.28 -11.40 14.26
C TYR A 543 8.86 -12.76 13.68
N SER A 544 7.56 -12.99 13.49
CA SER A 544 7.03 -14.10 12.69
C SER A 544 6.76 -13.66 11.25
N SER A 545 6.78 -14.61 10.31
CA SER A 545 6.48 -14.34 8.88
C SER A 545 5.18 -15.04 8.49
N ILE A 546 4.18 -14.29 8.03
CA ILE A 546 2.88 -14.82 7.61
C ILE A 546 2.78 -14.77 6.08
N TYR A 547 2.33 -15.85 5.46
CA TYR A 547 2.20 -15.96 4.01
C TYR A 547 0.78 -16.33 3.56
N VAL A 548 0.32 -15.71 2.47
CA VAL A 548 -0.85 -16.16 1.69
C VAL A 548 -0.39 -16.54 0.30
N ASN A 549 -0.80 -17.72 -0.17
CA ASN A 549 -0.53 -18.18 -1.53
C ASN A 549 -1.61 -17.64 -2.49
N LEU A 550 -1.24 -16.62 -3.27
CA LEU A 550 -2.09 -15.94 -4.24
C LEU A 550 -1.99 -16.53 -5.65
N THR A 551 -1.45 -17.74 -5.82
CA THR A 551 -1.44 -18.43 -7.13
C THR A 551 -2.87 -18.56 -7.66
N ARG A 552 -3.15 -17.93 -8.80
CA ARG A 552 -4.44 -18.06 -9.51
C ARG A 552 -4.47 -19.31 -10.38
N ARG A 553 -5.65 -19.95 -10.49
CA ARG A 553 -5.85 -21.17 -11.30
C ARG A 553 -5.73 -20.94 -12.80
N ASP A 554 -5.95 -19.72 -13.26
CA ASP A 554 -5.89 -19.35 -14.68
C ASP A 554 -4.49 -18.90 -15.12
N LEU A 555 -3.71 -18.28 -14.23
CA LEU A 555 -2.31 -17.93 -14.48
C LEU A 555 -1.33 -19.09 -14.20
N ASP A 556 -1.55 -19.87 -13.13
CA ASP A 556 -0.68 -21.01 -12.76
C ASP A 556 0.80 -20.59 -12.56
N ILE A 557 1.00 -19.38 -12.04
CA ILE A 557 2.32 -18.82 -11.68
C ILE A 557 2.27 -18.44 -10.19
N PRO A 558 3.27 -18.88 -9.38
CA PRO A 558 3.33 -18.56 -7.96
C PRO A 558 3.31 -17.06 -7.66
N VAL A 559 2.39 -16.66 -6.79
CA VAL A 559 2.33 -15.33 -6.17
C VAL A 559 2.11 -15.49 -4.67
N VAL A 560 2.76 -14.67 -3.86
CA VAL A 560 2.67 -14.65 -2.40
C VAL A 560 2.41 -13.23 -1.91
N ARG A 561 1.57 -13.09 -0.88
CA ARG A 561 1.62 -11.95 0.04
C ARG A 561 2.34 -12.40 1.31
N ALA A 562 3.43 -11.73 1.68
CA ALA A 562 4.07 -11.85 2.99
C ALA A 562 3.69 -10.68 3.89
N ILE A 563 3.49 -10.96 5.18
CA ILE A 563 3.20 -9.99 6.23
C ILE A 563 4.11 -10.32 7.41
N VAL A 564 4.81 -9.34 7.96
CA VAL A 564 5.69 -9.52 9.13
C VAL A 564 5.21 -8.56 10.23
N PRO A 565 4.35 -9.00 11.16
CA PRO A 565 3.78 -8.13 12.20
C PRO A 565 4.89 -7.49 13.05
N GLY A 566 4.81 -6.17 13.27
CA GLY A 566 5.83 -5.37 13.95
C GLY A 566 6.88 -4.74 13.02
N LEU A 567 6.88 -5.05 11.72
CA LEU A 567 7.58 -4.29 10.67
C LEU A 567 6.61 -3.30 10.00
N GLU A 568 7.16 -2.27 9.34
CA GLU A 568 6.37 -1.21 8.70
C GLU A 568 5.73 -1.73 7.39
N LEU A 569 4.39 -1.68 7.29
CA LEU A 569 3.66 -2.12 6.10
C LEU A 569 3.52 -1.03 5.03
N MET A 570 3.51 0.24 5.45
CA MET A 570 3.33 1.41 4.61
C MET A 570 4.59 2.28 4.69
N ALA A 571 5.33 2.37 3.57
CA ALA A 571 6.57 3.14 3.51
C ALA A 571 6.36 4.63 3.23
N ASP A 572 5.20 5.00 2.68
CA ASP A 572 4.81 6.37 2.39
C ASP A 572 4.10 7.00 3.59
N PHE A 573 4.58 8.17 4.03
CA PHE A 573 3.95 8.95 5.09
C PHE A 573 2.80 9.79 4.57
N ASP A 574 1.69 9.77 5.30
CA ASP A 574 0.46 10.53 5.03
C ASP A 574 0.03 11.34 6.28
N ARG A 575 -1.23 11.81 6.33
CA ARG A 575 -1.76 12.57 7.48
C ARG A 575 -2.20 11.71 8.67
N PHE A 576 -2.41 10.41 8.47
CA PHE A 576 -2.82 9.47 9.51
C PHE A 576 -1.62 8.73 10.13
N SER A 577 -0.53 8.62 9.39
CA SER A 577 0.74 8.00 9.76
C SER A 577 1.21 8.35 11.17
N ARG A 578 1.69 7.33 11.89
CA ARG A 578 2.18 7.44 13.27
C ARG A 578 3.60 6.95 13.36
N VAL A 579 4.46 7.73 14.02
CA VAL A 579 5.83 7.30 14.34
C VAL A 579 5.83 6.00 15.14
N SER A 580 6.51 4.97 14.65
CA SER A 580 6.73 3.72 15.37
C SER A 580 7.84 3.85 16.44
N PRO A 581 7.85 2.98 17.47
CA PRO A 581 8.90 2.99 18.50
C PRO A 581 10.32 2.87 17.92
N ARG A 582 10.50 2.07 16.86
CA ARG A 582 11.81 1.85 16.25
C ARG A 582 12.26 3.03 15.38
N LEU A 583 11.36 3.65 14.60
CA LEU A 583 11.67 4.90 13.89
C LEU A 583 12.14 5.99 14.87
N PHE A 584 11.48 6.12 16.03
CA PHE A 584 11.92 7.06 17.06
C PHE A 584 13.23 6.65 17.76
N SER A 585 13.48 5.35 17.96
CA SER A 585 14.77 4.86 18.48
C SER A 585 15.92 5.22 17.53
N ASN A 586 15.74 4.97 16.23
CA ASN A 586 16.73 5.30 15.19
C ASN A 586 17.04 6.82 15.17
N TYR A 587 16.05 7.68 15.42
CA TYR A 587 16.23 9.13 15.54
C TYR A 587 17.09 9.49 16.76
N LEU A 588 16.79 8.89 17.92
CA LEU A 588 17.54 9.11 19.15
C LEU A 588 18.97 8.58 19.06
N GLU A 589 19.20 7.45 18.39
CA GLU A 589 20.54 6.90 18.16
C GLU A 589 21.37 7.79 17.23
N MET A 590 20.81 8.20 16.09
CA MET A 590 21.48 9.06 15.12
C MET A 590 21.85 10.43 15.74
N THR A 591 20.96 11.01 16.54
CA THR A 591 21.21 12.31 17.20
C THR A 591 22.13 12.21 18.43
N GLN A 592 22.29 11.04 19.03
CA GLN A 592 23.30 10.78 20.07
C GLN A 592 24.69 10.53 19.49
N GLN A 593 24.80 9.87 18.33
CA GLN A 593 26.07 9.64 17.64
C GLN A 593 26.71 10.94 17.08
N GLY A 594 25.91 12.01 16.92
CA GLY A 594 26.37 13.34 16.51
C GLY A 594 26.78 14.29 17.65
N ARG A 595 26.95 13.80 18.89
CA ARG A 595 27.36 14.61 20.07
C ARG A 595 28.86 14.47 20.40
#